data_AF-A0A538J2M3-F1
#
_entry.id   AF-A0A538J2M3-F1
#
_cell.length_a   1.000
_cell.length_b   1.000
_cell.length_c   1.000
_cell.angle_alpha   90.00
_cell.angle_beta   90.00
_cell.angle_gamma   90.00
#
_symmetry.space_group_name_H-M   'P 1'
#
loop_
_entity.id
_entity.type
_entity.pdbx_description
1 polymer ?
#
loop_
_entity_poly.entity_id
_entity_poly.type
_entity_poly.pdbx_seq_one_letter_code
_entity_poly.pdbx_strand_id
1 'polypeptide(L)'
;MSVRLASGAAPFVVARNPQADSRLPYLVRLPLERELVLKTRAPWPATARVDCHRFEEPWPGDAEIVEKTRVLLCRRRGAAIDLVLDRPRQSRSQFVFTR
;
A
#
# COMPACT_ATOMS: atom_id res chain seq x y z
N MET A 1 -24.81 -6.05 -10.03
CA MET A 1 -24.02 -5.09 -9.23
C MET A 1 -22.77 -4.72 -10.00
N SER A 2 -22.80 -3.57 -10.70
CA SER A 2 -21.66 -3.12 -11.51
C SER A 2 -20.66 -2.42 -10.60
N VAL A 3 -19.45 -2.99 -10.48
CA VAL A 3 -18.33 -2.29 -9.84
C VAL A 3 -17.94 -1.17 -10.79
N ARG A 4 -18.25 0.08 -10.42
CA ARG A 4 -17.71 1.25 -11.13
C ARG A 4 -16.19 1.18 -11.01
N LEU A 5 -15.52 0.93 -12.14
CA LEU A 5 -14.08 1.14 -12.26
C LEU A 5 -13.84 2.64 -12.09
N ALA A 6 -13.13 3.03 -11.03
CA ALA A 6 -12.70 4.41 -10.86
C ALA A 6 -11.65 4.72 -11.95
N SER A 7 -12.09 5.31 -13.04
CA SER A 7 -11.23 6.05 -13.96
C SER A 7 -10.94 7.39 -13.26
N GLY A 8 -9.88 7.42 -12.44
CA GLY A 8 -9.48 8.59 -11.65
C GLY A 8 -8.90 8.31 -10.25
N ALA A 9 -8.92 7.06 -9.76
CA ALA A 9 -8.35 6.74 -8.45
C ALA A 9 -6.81 6.79 -8.47
N ALA A 10 -6.23 7.38 -7.43
CA ALA A 10 -4.79 7.38 -7.21
C ALA A 10 -4.23 5.94 -7.21
N PRO A 11 -2.99 5.74 -7.71
CA PRO A 11 -2.38 4.43 -7.77
C PRO A 11 -1.98 3.91 -6.38
N PHE A 12 -1.80 2.60 -6.28
CA PHE A 12 -0.98 1.99 -5.25
C PHE A 12 0.49 2.23 -5.62
N VAL A 13 1.29 2.70 -4.66
CA VAL A 13 2.70 3.04 -4.90
C VAL A 13 3.57 2.36 -3.86
N VAL A 14 4.66 1.76 -4.31
CA VAL A 14 5.73 1.27 -3.46
C VAL A 14 7.01 2.03 -3.78
N ALA A 15 7.72 2.47 -2.74
CA ALA A 15 9.00 3.13 -2.85
C ALA A 15 10.02 2.53 -1.87
N ARG A 16 11.31 2.87 -2.03
CA ARG A 16 12.30 2.65 -0.98
C ARG A 16 12.01 3.54 0.22
N ASN A 17 12.22 3.01 1.42
CA ASN A 17 12.20 3.80 2.65
C ASN A 17 13.52 4.56 2.79
N PRO A 18 13.52 5.91 2.83
CA PRO A 18 14.75 6.70 2.95
C PRO A 18 15.40 6.59 4.34
N GLN A 19 14.71 6.04 5.34
CA GLN A 19 15.25 5.90 6.70
C GLN A 19 16.25 4.74 6.77
N ALA A 20 17.54 5.08 6.71
CA ALA A 20 18.66 4.12 6.65
C ALA A 20 18.68 3.09 7.78
N ASP A 21 18.30 3.48 9.01
CA ASP A 21 18.30 2.59 10.17
C ASP A 21 17.03 1.72 10.28
N SER A 22 16.10 1.86 9.35
CA SER A 22 14.85 1.11 9.38
C SER A 22 15.04 -0.33 8.89
N ARG A 23 14.53 -1.27 9.68
CA ARG A 23 14.39 -2.68 9.27
C ARG A 23 13.29 -2.90 8.22
N LEU A 24 12.54 -1.86 7.86
CA LEU A 24 11.41 -1.88 6.94
C LEU A 24 11.78 -1.06 5.69
N PRO A 25 12.38 -1.70 4.67
CA PRO A 25 13.06 -1.01 3.57
C PRO A 25 12.13 -0.45 2.50
N TYR A 26 10.81 -0.61 2.64
CA TYR A 26 9.83 -0.14 1.67
C TYR A 26 8.81 0.79 2.32
N LEU A 27 8.35 1.76 1.55
CA LEU A 27 7.13 2.52 1.83
C LEU A 27 6.04 2.04 0.88
N VAL A 28 4.84 1.85 1.41
CA VAL A 28 3.63 1.50 0.67
C VAL A 28 2.59 2.58 0.90
N ARG A 29 2.11 3.22 -0.18
CA ARG A 29 1.05 4.22 -0.14
C ARG A 29 -0.26 3.65 -0.67
N LEU A 30 -1.30 3.74 0.16
CA LEU A 30 -2.66 3.32 -0.18
C LEU A 30 -3.51 4.51 -0.64
N PRO A 31 -4.25 4.38 -1.76
CA PRO A 31 -5.12 5.44 -2.25
C PRO A 31 -6.45 5.42 -1.48
N LEU A 32 -6.47 6.11 -0.34
CA LEU A 32 -7.64 6.35 0.50
C LEU A 32 -7.90 7.85 0.57
N GLU A 33 -9.10 8.25 1.04
CA GLU A 33 -9.44 9.67 1.24
C GLU A 33 -8.43 10.40 2.12
N ARG A 34 -8.02 9.75 3.22
CA ARG A 34 -6.86 10.17 4.01
C ARG A 34 -5.69 9.28 3.63
N GLU A 35 -4.64 9.91 3.12
CA GLU A 35 -3.42 9.20 2.73
C GLU A 35 -2.91 8.33 3.88
N LEU A 36 -2.58 7.08 3.55
CA LEU A 36 -2.01 6.12 4.48
C LEU A 36 -0.74 5.57 3.86
N VAL A 37 0.39 5.85 4.52
CA VAL A 37 1.70 5.33 4.16
C VAL A 37 2.18 4.39 5.26
N LEU A 38 2.71 3.24 4.83
CA LEU A 38 3.22 2.20 5.72
C LEU A 38 4.67 1.89 5.38
N LYS A 39 5.53 1.79 6.38
CA LYS A 39 6.82 1.13 6.28
C LYS A 39 6.59 -0.39 6.29
N THR A 40 7.16 -1.13 5.34
CA THR A 40 6.95 -2.58 5.22
C THR A 40 8.26 -3.34 5.02
N ARG A 41 8.28 -4.61 5.45
CA ARG A 41 9.44 -5.50 5.27
C ARG A 41 9.66 -5.91 3.81
N ALA A 42 8.59 -5.92 3.02
CA ALA A 42 8.57 -6.35 1.62
C ALA A 42 7.61 -5.45 0.82
N PRO A 43 7.80 -5.31 -0.50
CA PRO A 43 6.92 -4.49 -1.34
C PRO A 43 5.50 -5.06 -1.44
N TRP A 44 5.37 -6.39 -1.30
CA TRP A 44 4.10 -7.11 -1.30
C TRP A 44 4.22 -8.44 -0.55
N PRO A 45 3.18 -8.91 0.18
CA PRO A 45 3.19 -10.23 0.81
C PRO A 45 3.22 -11.36 -0.24
N ALA A 46 4.21 -12.24 -0.14
CA ALA A 46 4.29 -13.46 -0.95
C ALA A 46 3.62 -14.64 -0.21
N THR A 47 4.38 -15.37 0.62
CA THR A 47 3.92 -16.58 1.32
C THR A 47 3.55 -16.35 2.79
N ALA A 48 3.90 -15.19 3.35
CA ALA A 48 3.69 -14.85 4.75
C ALA A 48 3.15 -13.43 4.92
N ARG A 49 2.64 -13.14 6.12
CA ARG A 49 2.26 -11.78 6.52
C ARG A 49 3.51 -10.89 6.54
N VAL A 50 3.32 -9.63 6.18
CA VAL A 50 4.38 -8.61 6.18
C VAL A 50 4.10 -7.65 7.32
N ASP A 51 5.07 -7.52 8.23
CA ASP A 51 4.99 -6.52 9.30
C ASP A 51 5.01 -5.12 8.71
N CYS A 52 4.07 -4.31 9.18
CA CYS A 52 3.83 -2.96 8.71
C CYS A 52 3.79 -1.99 9.89
N HIS A 53 4.43 -0.85 9.74
CA HIS A 53 4.33 0.26 10.68
C HIS A 53 3.88 1.51 9.95
N ARG A 54 3.19 2.42 10.63
CA ARG A 54 2.84 3.71 10.03
C ARG A 54 4.09 4.51 9.71
N PHE A 55 4.07 5.16 8.56
CA PHE A 55 5.02 6.22 8.22
C PHE A 55 4.32 7.55 8.52
N GLU A 56 4.74 8.22 9.59
CA GLU A 56 4.10 9.44 10.09
C GLU A 56 4.66 10.73 9.45
N GLU A 57 5.74 10.60 8.66
CA GLU A 57 6.32 11.70 7.90
C GLU A 57 5.60 11.90 6.56
N PRO A 58 5.69 13.09 5.94
CA PRO A 58 5.18 13.31 4.59
C PRO A 58 5.84 12.36 3.57
N TRP A 59 5.09 11.95 2.55
CA TRP A 59 5.66 11.16 1.45
C TRP A 59 6.90 11.84 0.86
N PRO A 60 8.05 11.14 0.72
CA PRO A 60 9.28 11.78 0.25
C PRO A 60 9.14 12.31 -1.19
N GLY A 61 9.55 13.55 -1.43
CA GLY A 61 9.47 14.19 -2.75
C GLY A 61 10.37 13.53 -3.81
N ASP A 62 11.47 12.94 -3.35
CA ASP A 62 12.49 12.22 -4.13
C ASP A 62 12.38 10.69 -3.98
N ALA A 63 11.22 10.20 -3.55
CA ALA A 63 11.00 8.77 -3.32
C ALA A 63 11.38 7.92 -4.55
N GLU A 64 12.31 6.97 -4.34
CA GLU A 64 12.66 5.97 -5.35
C GLU A 64 11.50 4.98 -5.50
N ILE A 65 10.66 5.20 -6.52
CA ILE A 65 9.49 4.36 -6.81
C ILE A 65 9.93 3.01 -7.40
N VAL A 66 9.56 1.92 -6.73
CA VAL A 66 9.83 0.55 -7.20
C VAL A 66 8.61 -0.11 -7.84
N GLU A 67 7.39 0.33 -7.48
CA GLU A 67 6.15 -0.14 -8.10
C GLU A 67 5.10 0.98 -8.14
N LYS A 68 4.36 1.06 -9.23
CA LYS A 68 3.15 1.86 -9.35
C LYS A 68 2.08 1.04 -10.06
N THR A 69 1.01 0.69 -9.35
CA THR A 69 -0.02 -0.22 -9.87
C THR A 69 -1.40 0.40 -9.74
N ARG A 70 -2.22 0.24 -10.79
CA ARG A 70 -3.61 0.70 -10.78
C ARG A 70 -4.41 -0.09 -9.74
N VAL A 71 -5.34 0.59 -9.07
CA VAL A 71 -6.20 0.01 -8.03
C VAL A 71 -7.60 -0.20 -8.58
N LEU A 72 -8.12 -1.42 -8.39
CA LEU A 72 -9.51 -1.79 -8.71
C LEU A 72 -10.43 -1.61 -7.50
N LEU A 73 -9.91 -1.81 -6.29
CA LEU A 73 -10.63 -1.61 -5.02
C LEU A 73 -9.64 -1.22 -3.93
N CYS A 74 -9.93 -0.18 -3.16
CA CYS A 74 -9.28 0.12 -1.90
C CYS A 74 -10.35 0.62 -0.93
N ARG A 75 -10.67 -0.15 0.10
CA ARG A 75 -11.74 0.22 1.05
C ARG A 75 -11.40 -0.18 2.47
N ARG A 76 -11.77 0.66 3.42
CA ARG A 76 -11.72 0.32 4.84
C ARG A 76 -12.96 -0.48 5.23
N ARG A 77 -12.76 -1.56 5.99
CA ARG A 77 -13.78 -2.45 6.54
C ARG A 77 -13.41 -2.80 7.98
N GLY A 78 -13.96 -2.05 8.93
CA GLY A 78 -13.56 -2.15 10.34
C GLY A 78 -12.06 -1.87 10.51
N ALA A 79 -11.35 -2.79 11.15
CA ALA A 79 -9.90 -2.71 11.37
C ALA A 79 -9.05 -3.08 10.14
N ALA A 80 -9.67 -3.56 9.05
CA ALA A 80 -8.96 -3.97 7.85
C ALA A 80 -9.15 -2.97 6.71
N ILE A 81 -8.21 -2.98 5.77
CA ILE A 81 -8.33 -2.32 4.47
C ILE A 81 -8.16 -3.41 3.40
N ASP A 82 -9.20 -3.61 2.60
CA ASP A 82 -9.17 -4.53 1.46
C ASP A 82 -8.56 -3.79 0.26
N LEU A 83 -7.55 -4.38 -0.38
CA LEU A 83 -6.90 -3.85 -1.58
C LEU A 83 -6.96 -4.87 -2.72
N VAL A 84 -7.41 -4.43 -3.89
CA VAL A 84 -7.34 -5.18 -5.16
C VAL A 84 -6.64 -4.32 -6.20
N LEU A 85 -5.57 -4.86 -6.77
CA LEU A 85 -4.72 -4.27 -7.78
C LEU A 85 -5.02 -4.83 -9.17
N ASP A 86 -4.82 -4.02 -10.19
CA ASP A 86 -4.96 -4.37 -11.60
C ASP A 86 -3.68 -5.03 -12.12
N ARG A 87 -3.44 -6.27 -11.69
CA ARG A 87 -2.29 -7.09 -12.12
C ARG A 87 -2.64 -8.59 -12.08
N PRO A 88 -1.97 -9.46 -12.87
CA PRO A 88 -2.40 -10.86 -13.04
C PRO A 88 -2.08 -11.77 -11.85
N ARG A 89 -1.08 -11.42 -11.04
CA ARG A 89 -0.66 -12.20 -9.85
C ARG A 89 -0.51 -11.27 -8.67
N GLN A 90 -0.63 -11.83 -7.46
CA GLN A 90 -0.48 -11.05 -6.23
C GLN A 90 -1.40 -9.81 -6.23
N SER A 91 -2.62 -9.96 -6.75
CA SER A 91 -3.52 -8.84 -7.02
C SER A 91 -4.37 -8.44 -5.83
N ARG A 92 -4.35 -9.21 -4.74
CA ARG A 92 -5.21 -8.98 -3.57
C ARG A 92 -4.40 -9.06 -2.29
N SER A 93 -4.68 -8.13 -1.37
CA SER A 93 -4.13 -8.14 -0.03
C SER A 93 -5.07 -7.43 0.95
N GLN A 94 -4.84 -7.66 2.24
CA GLN A 94 -5.49 -6.94 3.32
C GLN A 94 -4.45 -6.32 4.24
N PHE A 95 -4.66 -5.06 4.61
CA PHE A 95 -3.90 -4.39 5.66
C PHE A 95 -4.75 -4.39 6.93
N VAL A 96 -4.28 -5.07 7.96
CA VAL A 96 -5.03 -5.24 9.21
C VAL A 96 -4.35 -4.43 10.30
N PHE A 97 -5.09 -3.51 10.92
CA PHE A 97 -4.64 -2.75 12.08
C PHE A 97 -4.95 -3.54 13.35
N THR A 98 -3.90 -3.94 14.06
CA THR A 98 -4.02 -4.47 15.42
C THR A 98 -4.03 -3.32 16.43
N ARG A 99 -4.59 -3.56 17.61
CA ARG A 99 -4.55 -2.60 18.72
C ARG A 99 -3.13 -2.46 19.27
#